data_AF-A0A2V3UK66-F1
#
_entry.id   AF-A0A2V3UK66-F1
#
_cell.length_a   1.000
_cell.length_b   1.000
_cell.length_c   1.000
_cell.angle_alpha   90.00
_cell.angle_beta   90.00
_cell.angle_gamma   90.00
#
_symmetry.space_group_name_H-M   'P 1'
#
loop_
_entity.id
_entity.type
_entity.pdbx_description
1 polymer ?
#
loop_
_entity_poly.entity_id
_entity_poly.type
_entity_poly.pdbx_seq_one_letter_code
_entity_poly.pdbx_strand_id
1 'polypeptide(L)'
;MGLLMPAAGTDKPAILVLAPMPAAPVSAGNRRRLVATCEALARGGFTVDLAYYAHEDQVYRRFGQHPPTNFSGMERSFRNVFLIEARTVIPLKTRSNAFGIDEWCPDEVGDFVTWYFSQYPETGAVLVNYVFLSRALERVPPGVLTLIDTHDRFAGRQEQYRPFRAEPNFFYTDEAGEAAGLSRADLVLAIQAAEARGFAALTDRRVLLLPPHFPTRRPFTVAERVTRIGFLGHGNDPNLFSIGRFVRTWAQDWTPGRPELVIAGEICRSLRGVEGPGVRLLGYLDRLEDFYDQADLIVAPMLMGSGLKMKVGEALSFGRPVIGTEIGLEGFEPTEAAHRCRDAEAVKAAVLAVARDAEALARVTQASAALYERYAQTALAAEAELIGLLDAHHSGRVPPSPRPREEDRDDRGIGATSATRGAGLVLTYETSTRSLPASEPEYGVLVATERRSGSGRAEVYRPERRRWFARPDAAATGPMPDLGALDVALSPEWVRDKILPAPARAALARAFAGMRADWESEGRIVGRTAERIEIATLLPGVLVGGSHPAACFLIAGDGAVELRLERVTPLQLRGAEAYADRTGRLPAPLPVSLGLRAAEPLPAAPARLVFLTDDGIGRIALAEDAA
;
A
#
# COMPACT_ATOMS: atom_id res chain seq x y z
N MET A 1 -15.99 -8.15 -8.45
CA MET A 1 -17.18 -7.47 -9.00
C MET A 1 -16.73 -6.07 -9.34
N GLY A 2 -16.66 -5.71 -10.63
CA GLY A 2 -16.25 -4.37 -11.05
C GLY A 2 -17.39 -3.36 -10.87
N LEU A 3 -17.04 -2.08 -10.77
CA LEU A 3 -18.02 -0.99 -10.87
C LEU A 3 -18.78 -1.15 -12.20
N LEU A 4 -20.06 -1.48 -12.15
CA LEU A 4 -20.93 -1.34 -13.31
C LEU A 4 -21.08 0.16 -13.53
N MET A 5 -20.37 0.69 -14.53
CA MET A 5 -20.52 2.09 -14.95
C MET A 5 -22.01 2.37 -15.21
N PRO A 6 -22.51 3.57 -14.85
CA PRO A 6 -23.89 3.93 -15.13
C PRO A 6 -24.18 3.72 -16.62
N ALA A 7 -25.39 3.25 -16.93
CA ALA A 7 -25.83 3.09 -18.31
C ALA A 7 -25.60 4.41 -19.09
N ALA A 8 -25.12 4.33 -20.33
CA ALA A 8 -24.88 5.49 -21.17
C ALA A 8 -26.13 6.38 -21.20
N GLY A 9 -26.02 7.61 -20.66
CA GLY A 9 -27.14 8.56 -20.62
C GLY A 9 -27.37 9.33 -19.30
N THR A 10 -26.49 9.28 -18.29
CA THR A 10 -26.63 10.17 -17.12
C THR A 10 -25.93 11.51 -17.36
N ASP A 11 -26.68 12.62 -17.37
CA ASP A 11 -26.19 14.00 -17.51
C ASP A 11 -25.42 14.52 -16.26
N LYS A 12 -25.07 13.64 -15.31
CA LYS A 12 -24.41 14.03 -14.05
C LYS A 12 -22.91 14.29 -14.26
N PRO A 13 -22.33 15.34 -13.65
CA PRO A 13 -20.93 15.68 -13.79
C PRO A 13 -20.05 14.61 -13.15
N ALA A 14 -18.80 14.53 -13.63
CA ALA A 14 -17.81 13.65 -13.03
C ALA A 14 -17.45 14.09 -11.61
N ILE A 15 -17.03 13.12 -10.80
CA ILE A 15 -16.42 13.32 -9.48
C ILE A 15 -14.97 12.87 -9.57
N LEU A 16 -14.04 13.75 -9.21
CA LEU A 16 -12.63 13.37 -9.03
C LEU A 16 -12.46 12.71 -7.67
N VAL A 17 -11.92 11.49 -7.63
CA VAL A 17 -11.54 10.80 -6.41
C VAL A 17 -10.02 10.76 -6.32
N LEU A 18 -9.45 11.43 -5.33
CA LEU A 18 -8.01 11.43 -5.04
C LEU A 18 -7.72 10.46 -3.89
N ALA A 19 -6.81 9.50 -4.11
CA ALA A 19 -6.52 8.46 -3.14
C ALA A 19 -5.02 8.12 -3.06
N PRO A 20 -4.45 7.91 -1.85
CA PRO A 20 -3.06 7.47 -1.67
C PRO A 20 -2.84 5.96 -1.86
N MET A 21 -3.90 5.23 -2.23
CA MET A 21 -3.93 3.77 -2.44
C MET A 21 -4.69 3.46 -3.74
N PRO A 22 -4.35 2.37 -4.45
CA PRO A 22 -5.03 2.01 -5.67
C PRO A 22 -6.37 1.33 -5.36
N ALA A 23 -7.33 1.45 -6.27
CA ALA A 23 -8.64 0.80 -6.14
C ALA A 23 -8.62 -0.69 -6.50
N ALA A 24 -7.58 -1.19 -7.18
CA ALA A 24 -7.46 -2.60 -7.55
C ALA A 24 -6.02 -3.12 -7.40
N PRO A 25 -5.80 -4.38 -6.97
CA PRO A 25 -6.81 -5.27 -6.39
C PRO A 25 -7.30 -4.79 -5.02
N VAL A 26 -8.52 -5.19 -4.66
CA VAL A 26 -9.14 -4.89 -3.37
C VAL A 26 -8.59 -5.86 -2.31
N SER A 27 -7.35 -5.64 -1.90
CA SER A 27 -6.58 -6.54 -1.03
C SER A 27 -6.47 -6.05 0.43
N ALA A 28 -6.98 -4.86 0.73
CA ALA A 28 -6.88 -4.23 2.05
C ALA A 28 -8.13 -3.40 2.37
N GLY A 29 -8.34 -3.12 3.66
CA GLY A 29 -9.56 -2.47 4.15
C GLY A 29 -9.76 -1.05 3.59
N ASN A 30 -8.69 -0.26 3.52
CA ASN A 30 -8.67 1.08 2.91
C ASN A 30 -9.07 1.05 1.43
N ARG A 31 -8.58 0.07 0.67
CA ARG A 31 -8.94 -0.12 -0.74
C ARG A 31 -10.39 -0.57 -0.90
N ARG A 32 -10.88 -1.45 0.00
CA ARG A 32 -12.29 -1.83 0.01
C ARG A 32 -13.19 -0.64 0.32
N ARG A 33 -12.79 0.23 1.25
CA ARG A 33 -13.48 1.49 1.53
C ARG A 33 -13.54 2.39 0.30
N LEU A 34 -12.39 2.67 -0.32
CA LEU A 34 -12.31 3.47 -1.55
C LEU A 34 -13.28 2.95 -2.63
N VAL A 35 -13.22 1.64 -2.90
CA VAL A 35 -14.11 1.02 -3.90
C VAL A 35 -15.57 1.09 -3.48
N ALA A 36 -15.90 0.84 -2.21
CA ALA A 36 -17.30 0.91 -1.74
C ALA A 36 -17.88 2.33 -1.86
N THR A 37 -17.10 3.37 -1.55
CA THR A 37 -17.52 4.76 -1.73
C THR A 37 -17.71 5.09 -3.22
N CYS A 38 -16.78 4.67 -4.10
CA CYS A 38 -16.95 4.86 -5.54
C CYS A 38 -18.14 4.08 -6.10
N GLU A 39 -18.40 2.86 -5.62
CA GLU A 39 -19.57 2.05 -6.00
C GLU A 39 -20.89 2.75 -5.62
N ALA A 40 -20.93 3.43 -4.47
CA ALA A 40 -22.07 4.24 -4.06
C ALA A 40 -22.28 5.45 -5.00
N LEU A 41 -21.22 6.19 -5.33
CA LEU A 41 -21.29 7.30 -6.30
C LEU A 41 -21.80 6.83 -7.67
N ALA A 42 -21.31 5.69 -8.15
CA ALA A 42 -21.75 5.11 -9.41
C ALA A 42 -23.22 4.66 -9.38
N ARG A 43 -23.71 4.08 -8.27
CA ARG A 43 -25.14 3.79 -8.08
C ARG A 43 -26.00 5.06 -8.08
N GLY A 44 -25.45 6.17 -7.58
CA GLY A 44 -26.05 7.49 -7.69
C GLY A 44 -26.04 8.08 -9.11
N GLY A 45 -25.45 7.41 -10.09
CA GLY A 45 -25.40 7.85 -11.49
C GLY A 45 -24.24 8.79 -11.84
N PHE A 46 -23.32 9.05 -10.91
CA PHE A 46 -22.13 9.84 -11.15
C PHE A 46 -21.06 9.04 -11.90
N THR A 47 -20.34 9.70 -12.79
CA THR A 47 -19.09 9.15 -13.33
C THR A 47 -17.93 9.49 -12.40
N VAL A 48 -16.97 8.58 -12.27
CA VAL A 48 -15.86 8.74 -11.33
C VAL A 48 -14.53 8.69 -12.07
N ASP A 49 -13.73 9.72 -11.88
CA ASP A 49 -12.33 9.78 -12.31
C ASP A 49 -11.43 9.52 -11.09
N LEU A 50 -10.53 8.55 -11.18
CA LEU A 50 -9.64 8.17 -10.08
C LEU A 50 -8.25 8.74 -10.29
N ALA A 51 -7.76 9.52 -9.33
CA ALA A 51 -6.36 9.91 -9.21
C ALA A 51 -5.70 9.11 -8.08
N TYR A 52 -4.86 8.14 -8.47
CA TYR A 52 -4.07 7.35 -7.56
C TYR A 52 -2.71 8.01 -7.32
N TYR A 53 -2.51 8.55 -6.11
CA TYR A 53 -1.20 8.94 -5.62
C TYR A 53 -0.45 7.73 -5.07
N ALA A 54 0.68 7.38 -5.68
CA ALA A 54 1.46 6.17 -5.40
C ALA A 54 2.23 6.22 -4.06
N HIS A 55 1.55 6.65 -3.00
CA HIS A 55 2.06 6.70 -1.64
C HIS A 55 2.14 5.31 -1.03
N GLU A 56 1.06 4.52 -1.06
CA GLU A 56 1.06 3.17 -0.51
C GLU A 56 2.13 2.29 -1.19
N ASP A 57 2.40 2.51 -2.49
CA ASP A 57 3.51 1.89 -3.20
C ASP A 57 4.86 2.08 -2.49
N GLN A 58 5.14 3.28 -1.95
CA GLN A 58 6.38 3.53 -1.19
C GLN A 58 6.42 2.73 0.12
N VAL A 59 5.28 2.62 0.80
CA VAL A 59 5.17 1.90 2.07
C VAL A 59 5.47 0.42 1.84
N TYR A 60 4.86 -0.19 0.82
CA TYR A 60 5.11 -1.58 0.44
C TYR A 60 6.60 -1.84 0.15
N ARG A 61 7.25 -0.98 -0.65
CA ARG A 61 8.68 -1.13 -0.99
C ARG A 61 9.60 -1.09 0.22
N ARG A 62 9.33 -0.19 1.19
CA ARG A 62 10.10 -0.12 2.44
C ARG A 62 10.04 -1.39 3.27
N PHE A 63 8.93 -2.13 3.20
CA PHE A 63 8.80 -3.45 3.84
C PHE A 63 9.23 -4.61 2.94
N GLY A 64 9.84 -4.33 1.79
CA GLY A 64 10.29 -5.33 0.83
C GLY A 64 9.20 -6.08 0.12
N GLN A 65 8.08 -5.40 -0.10
CA GLN A 65 6.94 -5.93 -0.79
C GLN A 65 6.73 -5.20 -2.11
N HIS A 66 6.18 -5.91 -3.10
CA HIS A 66 5.73 -5.28 -4.35
C HIS A 66 4.37 -4.65 -4.14
N PRO A 67 4.17 -3.39 -4.57
CA PRO A 67 2.87 -2.78 -4.51
C PRO A 67 1.87 -3.56 -5.38
N PRO A 68 0.78 -4.10 -4.80
CA PRO A 68 -0.23 -4.77 -5.59
C PRO A 68 -1.08 -3.70 -6.28
N THR A 69 -0.84 -3.38 -7.56
CA THR A 69 -1.56 -2.29 -8.25
C THR A 69 -2.00 -2.71 -9.66
N ASN A 70 -3.31 -2.93 -9.85
CA ASN A 70 -3.92 -3.38 -11.11
C ASN A 70 -4.60 -2.24 -11.86
N PHE A 71 -3.82 -1.51 -12.66
CA PHE A 71 -4.34 -0.39 -13.45
C PHE A 71 -5.39 -0.83 -14.46
N SER A 72 -5.22 -1.95 -15.16
CA SER A 72 -6.24 -2.46 -16.09
C SER A 72 -7.57 -2.77 -15.37
N GLY A 73 -7.52 -3.19 -14.10
CA GLY A 73 -8.71 -3.35 -13.25
C GLY A 73 -9.38 -2.02 -12.90
N MET A 74 -8.58 -0.99 -12.62
CA MET A 74 -9.07 0.37 -12.37
C MET A 74 -9.65 1.01 -13.64
N GLU A 75 -8.98 0.91 -14.79
CA GLU A 75 -9.44 1.48 -16.06
C GLU A 75 -10.76 0.89 -16.55
N ARG A 76 -11.09 -0.34 -16.15
CA ARG A 76 -12.42 -0.94 -16.37
C ARG A 76 -13.51 -0.37 -15.44
N SER A 77 -13.12 0.19 -14.31
CA SER A 77 -14.01 0.57 -13.20
C SER A 77 -14.23 2.09 -13.09
N PHE A 78 -13.38 2.90 -13.71
CA PHE A 78 -13.42 4.37 -13.64
C PHE A 78 -13.46 4.97 -15.05
N ARG A 79 -14.01 6.18 -15.19
CA ARG A 79 -14.04 6.91 -16.46
C ARG A 79 -12.61 7.23 -16.91
N ASN A 80 -11.82 7.83 -16.02
CA ASN A 80 -10.38 8.03 -16.17
C ASN A 80 -9.62 7.49 -14.95
N VAL A 81 -8.39 7.02 -15.18
CA VAL A 81 -7.44 6.65 -14.11
C VAL A 81 -6.15 7.42 -14.34
N PHE A 82 -5.73 8.13 -13.30
CA PHE A 82 -4.50 8.91 -13.27
C PHE A 82 -3.56 8.34 -12.22
N LEU A 83 -2.27 8.32 -12.54
CA LEU A 83 -1.20 7.97 -11.62
C LEU A 83 -0.40 9.23 -11.27
N ILE A 84 -0.38 9.58 -10.00
CA ILE A 84 0.50 10.62 -9.45
C ILE A 84 1.69 9.91 -8.81
N GLU A 85 2.83 9.93 -9.49
CA GLU A 85 4.06 9.38 -8.92
C GLU A 85 4.62 10.30 -7.85
N ALA A 86 4.94 9.71 -6.71
CA ALA A 86 5.56 10.46 -5.63
C ALA A 86 7.02 10.81 -5.98
N ARG A 87 7.31 12.10 -5.92
CA ARG A 87 8.63 12.67 -6.18
C ARG A 87 9.48 12.77 -4.93
N THR A 88 8.91 12.55 -3.76
CA THR A 88 9.61 12.58 -2.48
C THR A 88 9.31 11.33 -1.66
N VAL A 89 10.30 10.94 -0.85
CA VAL A 89 10.17 9.85 0.11
C VAL A 89 9.32 10.36 1.26
N ILE A 90 8.15 9.76 1.46
CA ILE A 90 7.21 10.21 2.48
C ILE A 90 7.69 9.72 3.86
N PRO A 91 7.85 10.58 4.87
CA PRO A 91 8.40 10.15 6.15
C PRO A 91 7.44 9.19 6.87
N LEU A 92 7.90 7.98 7.20
CA LEU A 92 7.11 7.04 8.02
C LEU A 92 7.24 7.30 9.53
N LYS A 93 8.20 8.14 9.92
CA LYS A 93 8.41 8.59 11.30
C LYS A 93 8.74 10.08 11.32
N THR A 94 8.39 10.73 12.42
CA THR A 94 8.75 12.13 12.69
C THR A 94 9.57 12.21 13.98
N ARG A 95 10.41 13.25 14.09
CA ARG A 95 11.13 13.58 15.34
C ARG A 95 10.26 14.42 16.30
N SER A 96 9.14 14.91 15.81
CA SER A 96 8.13 15.63 16.58
C SER A 96 7.20 14.65 17.30
N ASN A 97 6.32 15.16 18.17
CA ASN A 97 5.31 14.35 18.85
C ASN A 97 4.23 13.80 17.89
N ALA A 98 4.02 14.46 16.75
CA ALA A 98 3.09 14.08 15.69
C ALA A 98 3.51 14.71 14.35
N PHE A 99 3.01 14.18 13.24
CA PHE A 99 3.21 14.80 11.92
C PHE A 99 2.38 16.08 11.80
N GLY A 100 2.93 17.08 11.14
CA GLY A 100 2.15 18.17 10.57
C GLY A 100 1.15 17.64 9.54
N ILE A 101 -0.02 18.26 9.48
CA ILE A 101 -1.14 17.77 8.65
C ILE A 101 -0.78 17.63 7.16
N ASP A 102 0.14 18.45 6.67
CA ASP A 102 0.52 18.53 5.26
C ASP A 102 1.75 17.69 4.90
N GLU A 103 2.40 17.04 5.88
CA GLU A 103 3.67 16.32 5.64
C GLU A 103 3.52 15.14 4.67
N TRP A 104 2.30 14.60 4.51
CA TRP A 104 1.99 13.50 3.58
C TRP A 104 1.22 13.97 2.33
N CYS A 105 1.11 15.29 2.10
CA CYS A 105 0.54 15.87 0.88
C CYS A 105 1.59 16.74 0.15
N PRO A 106 2.46 16.14 -0.67
CA PRO A 106 3.48 16.91 -1.37
C PRO A 106 2.87 17.70 -2.54
N ASP A 107 3.64 18.67 -3.04
CA ASP A 107 3.16 19.65 -4.02
C ASP A 107 2.69 18.99 -5.33
N GLU A 108 3.27 17.85 -5.76
CA GLU A 108 2.84 17.16 -6.98
C GLU A 108 1.36 16.72 -6.98
N VAL A 109 0.78 16.51 -5.79
CA VAL A 109 -0.65 16.19 -5.64
C VAL A 109 -1.50 17.44 -5.94
N GLY A 110 -1.07 18.61 -5.44
CA GLY A 110 -1.72 19.89 -5.73
C GLY A 110 -1.53 20.35 -7.18
N ASP A 111 -0.35 20.10 -7.76
CA ASP A 111 -0.06 20.35 -9.18
C ASP A 111 -1.01 19.52 -10.07
N PHE A 112 -1.22 18.25 -9.72
CA PHE A 112 -2.17 17.39 -10.41
C PHE A 112 -3.60 17.96 -10.32
N VAL A 113 -4.07 18.36 -9.13
CA VAL A 113 -5.41 18.94 -8.96
C VAL A 113 -5.58 20.17 -9.85
N THR A 114 -4.59 21.07 -9.86
CA THR A 114 -4.59 22.27 -10.70
C THR A 114 -4.68 21.91 -12.19
N TRP A 115 -3.85 20.96 -12.63
CA TRP A 115 -3.86 20.47 -14.01
C TRP A 115 -5.21 19.82 -14.36
N TYR A 116 -5.73 18.93 -13.52
CA TYR A 116 -6.95 18.18 -13.77
C TYR A 116 -8.13 19.11 -14.02
N PHE A 117 -8.36 20.11 -13.15
CA PHE A 117 -9.47 21.05 -13.34
C PHE A 117 -9.29 21.98 -14.55
N SER A 118 -8.06 22.19 -15.03
CA SER A 118 -7.84 22.87 -16.32
C SER A 118 -8.28 22.04 -17.53
N GLN A 119 -8.21 20.70 -17.41
CA GLN A 119 -8.53 19.77 -18.50
C GLN A 119 -9.98 19.27 -18.45
N TYR A 120 -10.54 19.15 -17.25
CA TYR A 120 -11.87 18.62 -16.94
C TYR A 120 -12.71 19.64 -16.13
N PRO A 121 -12.96 20.85 -16.67
CA PRO A 121 -13.67 21.92 -15.97
C PRO A 121 -15.14 21.57 -15.64
N GLU A 122 -15.68 20.50 -16.23
CA GLU A 122 -17.03 20.01 -15.94
C GLU A 122 -17.16 19.27 -14.59
N THR A 123 -16.03 18.93 -13.96
CA THR A 123 -16.03 18.14 -12.73
C THR A 123 -16.76 18.87 -11.61
N GLY A 124 -17.77 18.21 -11.04
CA GLY A 124 -18.72 18.80 -10.11
C GLY A 124 -18.24 18.82 -8.66
N ALA A 125 -17.50 17.78 -8.28
CA ALA A 125 -17.02 17.55 -6.92
C ALA A 125 -15.66 16.84 -6.92
N VAL A 126 -14.96 16.95 -5.81
CA VAL A 126 -13.73 16.20 -5.53
C VAL A 126 -13.83 15.52 -4.16
N LEU A 127 -13.48 14.24 -4.12
CA LEU A 127 -13.40 13.43 -2.91
C LEU A 127 -11.95 13.06 -2.64
N VAL A 128 -11.39 13.57 -1.54
CA VAL A 128 -10.04 13.27 -1.09
C VAL A 128 -10.09 12.17 -0.03
N ASN A 129 -9.35 11.09 -0.22
CA ASN A 129 -9.23 10.02 0.77
C ASN A 129 -8.09 10.35 1.74
N TYR A 130 -8.41 10.25 3.03
CA TYR A 130 -7.60 10.64 4.18
C TYR A 130 -7.37 12.16 4.32
N VAL A 131 -7.45 12.63 5.57
CA VAL A 131 -7.26 14.05 5.92
C VAL A 131 -5.86 14.56 5.61
N PHE A 132 -4.83 13.70 5.59
CA PHE A 132 -3.46 14.11 5.31
C PHE A 132 -3.22 14.52 3.85
N LEU A 133 -4.16 14.26 2.93
CA LEU A 133 -4.15 14.79 1.56
C LEU A 133 -4.97 16.09 1.40
N SER A 134 -5.53 16.61 2.49
CA SER A 134 -6.48 17.74 2.45
C SER A 134 -5.90 19.02 1.86
N ARG A 135 -4.58 19.25 1.93
CA ARG A 135 -3.93 20.43 1.30
C ARG A 135 -4.16 20.49 -0.21
N ALA A 136 -4.39 19.35 -0.87
CA ALA A 136 -4.75 19.32 -2.29
C ALA A 136 -6.06 20.07 -2.59
N LEU A 137 -6.97 20.20 -1.60
CA LEU A 137 -8.22 20.95 -1.74
C LEU A 137 -8.01 22.46 -1.90
N GLU A 138 -6.89 23.01 -1.44
CA GLU A 138 -6.54 24.43 -1.63
C GLU A 138 -6.33 24.80 -3.11
N ARG A 139 -6.14 23.79 -3.98
CA ARG A 139 -5.96 23.96 -5.43
C ARG A 139 -7.25 23.74 -6.22
N VAL A 140 -8.35 23.42 -5.56
CA VAL A 140 -9.64 23.18 -6.19
C VAL A 140 -10.30 24.52 -6.54
N PRO A 141 -10.81 24.70 -7.77
CA PRO A 141 -11.42 25.97 -8.17
C PRO A 141 -12.76 26.20 -7.43
N PRO A 142 -13.16 27.47 -7.24
CA PRO A 142 -14.43 27.81 -6.60
C PRO A 142 -15.65 27.13 -7.25
N GLY A 143 -16.61 26.75 -6.41
CA GLY A 143 -17.88 26.14 -6.81
C GLY A 143 -17.84 24.63 -7.00
N VAL A 144 -16.67 24.00 -7.02
CA VAL A 144 -16.55 22.54 -6.93
C VAL A 144 -16.78 22.13 -5.49
N LEU A 145 -17.64 21.14 -5.25
CA LEU A 145 -17.87 20.63 -3.89
C LEU A 145 -16.67 19.81 -3.43
N THR A 146 -16.16 20.11 -2.24
CA THR A 146 -14.98 19.43 -1.67
C THR A 146 -15.39 18.48 -0.54
N LEU A 147 -14.96 17.23 -0.66
CA LEU A 147 -15.27 16.17 0.30
C LEU A 147 -13.98 15.51 0.80
N ILE A 148 -13.96 15.11 2.07
CA ILE A 148 -12.93 14.23 2.64
C ILE A 148 -13.57 12.92 3.11
N ASP A 149 -13.11 11.78 2.59
CA ASP A 149 -13.36 10.45 3.19
C ASP A 149 -12.24 10.19 4.21
N THR A 150 -12.54 10.18 5.51
CA THR A 150 -11.49 10.23 6.54
C THR A 150 -10.73 8.91 6.70
N HIS A 151 -11.38 7.77 6.47
CA HIS A 151 -10.92 6.38 6.69
C HIS A 151 -10.54 6.02 8.13
N ASP A 152 -9.84 6.91 8.84
CA ASP A 152 -9.40 6.79 10.22
C ASP A 152 -9.47 8.16 10.90
N ARG A 153 -9.58 8.18 12.23
CA ARG A 153 -9.14 9.31 13.06
C ARG A 153 -7.63 9.24 13.29
N PHE A 154 -6.92 10.32 13.01
CA PHE A 154 -5.47 10.42 13.18
C PHE A 154 -5.04 11.17 14.43
N ALA A 155 -5.87 12.06 14.98
CA ALA A 155 -5.54 12.75 16.21
C ALA A 155 -5.50 11.79 17.40
N GLY A 156 -4.37 11.80 18.11
CA GLY A 156 -4.15 10.99 19.31
C GLY A 156 -3.87 9.50 19.03
N ARG A 157 -3.66 9.12 17.75
CA ARG A 157 -3.34 7.73 17.37
C ARG A 157 -2.09 7.20 18.08
N GLN A 158 -1.08 8.04 18.26
CA GLN A 158 0.15 7.73 19.01
C GLN A 158 -0.13 7.29 20.46
N GLU A 159 -1.20 7.81 21.08
CA GLU A 159 -1.54 7.50 22.47
C GLU A 159 -2.05 6.08 22.62
N GLN A 160 -2.70 5.54 21.59
CA GLN A 160 -3.17 4.15 21.55
C GLN A 160 -2.01 3.15 21.52
N TYR A 161 -0.85 3.55 21.00
CA TYR A 161 0.34 2.70 20.90
C TYR A 161 1.24 2.79 22.15
N ARG A 162 1.13 3.87 22.95
CA ARG A 162 1.95 4.09 24.17
C ARG A 162 1.89 2.94 25.18
N PRO A 163 0.72 2.36 25.55
CA PRO A 163 0.65 1.23 26.49
C PRO A 163 1.44 0.00 26.05
N PHE A 164 1.68 -0.12 24.74
CA PHE A 164 2.37 -1.25 24.13
C PHE A 164 3.85 -0.98 23.84
N ARG A 165 4.37 0.20 24.23
CA ARG A 165 5.74 0.66 23.92
C ARG A 165 6.06 0.57 22.42
N ALA A 166 5.07 0.90 21.60
CA ALA A 166 5.17 0.93 20.14
C ALA A 166 4.92 2.35 19.61
N GLU A 167 5.33 2.60 18.37
CA GLU A 167 4.99 3.81 17.61
C GLU A 167 4.02 3.44 16.47
N PRO A 168 3.11 4.33 16.05
CA PRO A 168 2.32 4.11 14.85
C PRO A 168 3.22 3.95 13.62
N ASN A 169 2.96 2.93 12.81
CA ASN A 169 3.64 2.70 11.53
C ASN A 169 2.93 3.36 10.33
N PHE A 170 2.00 4.28 10.60
CA PHE A 170 1.24 5.04 9.60
C PHE A 170 1.02 6.47 10.09
N PHE A 171 0.37 7.35 9.31
CA PHE A 171 0.15 8.76 9.67
C PHE A 171 -0.50 8.91 11.05
N TYR A 172 -0.11 9.96 11.76
CA TYR A 172 -0.75 10.43 12.99
C TYR A 172 -0.45 11.92 13.16
N THR A 173 -1.43 12.67 13.64
CA THR A 173 -1.30 14.11 13.86
C THR A 173 -1.89 14.48 15.23
N ASP A 174 -1.90 15.76 15.58
CA ASP A 174 -2.60 16.27 16.76
C ASP A 174 -4.01 16.77 16.39
N GLU A 175 -4.81 17.12 17.40
CA GLU A 175 -6.19 17.58 17.17
C GLU A 175 -6.25 18.88 16.37
N ALA A 176 -5.27 19.77 16.55
CA ALA A 176 -5.19 21.01 15.79
C ALA A 176 -4.89 20.76 14.31
N GLY A 177 -3.96 19.86 14.00
CA GLY A 177 -3.63 19.44 12.65
C GLY A 177 -4.80 18.75 11.95
N GLU A 178 -5.45 17.79 12.63
CA GLU A 178 -6.62 17.11 12.07
C GLU A 178 -7.78 18.10 11.84
N ALA A 179 -8.08 18.98 12.80
CA ALA A 179 -9.08 20.04 12.65
C ALA A 179 -8.78 20.97 11.46
N ALA A 180 -7.52 21.39 11.28
CA ALA A 180 -7.09 22.22 10.16
C ALA A 180 -7.32 21.51 8.82
N GLY A 181 -6.96 20.24 8.72
CA GLY A 181 -7.15 19.45 7.50
C GLY A 181 -8.63 19.22 7.17
N LEU A 182 -9.46 18.87 8.16
CA LEU A 182 -10.90 18.69 7.98
C LEU A 182 -11.59 19.99 7.54
N SER A 183 -11.12 21.13 8.03
CA SER A 183 -11.70 22.44 7.73
C SER A 183 -11.48 22.93 6.30
N ARG A 184 -10.65 22.21 5.50
CA ARG A 184 -10.43 22.49 4.07
C ARG A 184 -11.54 21.94 3.16
N ALA A 185 -12.43 21.09 3.68
CA ALA A 185 -13.53 20.52 2.90
C ALA A 185 -14.87 21.18 3.23
N ASP A 186 -15.82 21.08 2.31
CA ASP A 186 -17.23 21.43 2.55
C ASP A 186 -17.95 20.32 3.34
N LEU A 187 -17.54 19.07 3.11
CA LEU A 187 -18.14 17.88 3.69
C LEU A 187 -17.09 16.88 4.17
N VAL A 188 -17.24 16.40 5.40
CA VAL A 188 -16.41 15.35 5.99
C VAL A 188 -17.22 14.07 6.09
N LEU A 189 -16.71 12.97 5.56
CA LEU A 189 -17.34 11.65 5.60
C LEU A 189 -16.62 10.79 6.65
N ALA A 190 -17.33 10.46 7.72
CA ALA A 190 -16.89 9.56 8.78
C ALA A 190 -17.43 8.15 8.54
N ILE A 191 -16.67 7.12 8.89
CA ILE A 191 -17.11 5.73 8.67
C ILE A 191 -17.98 5.25 9.82
N GLN A 192 -17.62 5.59 11.06
CA GLN A 192 -18.31 5.15 12.27
C GLN A 192 -18.99 6.31 12.99
N ALA A 193 -20.10 6.03 13.68
CA ALA A 193 -20.85 7.06 14.43
C ALA A 193 -20.01 7.73 15.54
N ALA A 194 -19.10 6.99 16.17
CA ALA A 194 -18.17 7.53 17.17
C ALA A 194 -17.17 8.52 16.54
N GLU A 195 -16.61 8.16 15.38
CA GLU A 195 -15.72 9.04 14.61
C GLU A 195 -16.46 10.30 14.13
N ALA A 196 -17.69 10.14 13.64
CA ALA A 196 -18.52 11.28 13.21
C ALA A 196 -18.71 12.31 14.33
N ARG A 197 -19.01 11.86 15.56
CA ARG A 197 -19.09 12.74 16.74
C ARG A 197 -17.74 13.37 17.07
N GLY A 198 -16.66 12.60 16.98
CA GLY A 198 -15.30 13.09 17.20
C GLY A 198 -14.91 14.19 16.23
N PHE A 199 -15.16 14.00 14.94
CA PHE A 199 -14.86 15.02 13.91
C PHE A 199 -15.77 16.24 14.03
N ALA A 200 -17.05 16.06 14.34
CA ALA A 200 -17.98 17.18 14.54
C ALA A 200 -17.60 18.07 15.74
N ALA A 201 -16.82 17.54 16.69
CA ALA A 201 -16.24 18.32 17.78
C ALA A 201 -14.94 19.05 17.39
N LEU A 202 -14.29 18.64 16.29
CA LEU A 202 -13.02 19.22 15.81
C LEU A 202 -13.21 20.26 14.70
N THR A 203 -14.34 20.27 14.00
CA THR A 203 -14.58 21.19 12.88
C THR A 203 -16.04 21.66 12.81
N ASP A 204 -16.25 22.89 12.36
CA ASP A 204 -17.57 23.44 12.06
C ASP A 204 -18.11 22.97 10.69
N ARG A 205 -17.32 22.20 9.93
CA ARG A 205 -17.76 21.63 8.67
C ARG A 205 -18.79 20.53 8.88
N ARG A 206 -19.66 20.35 7.89
CA ARG A 206 -20.67 19.29 7.96
C ARG A 206 -19.99 17.93 7.99
N VAL A 207 -20.28 17.13 9.01
CA VAL A 207 -19.82 15.75 9.13
C VAL A 207 -20.99 14.81 8.84
N LEU A 208 -20.82 13.90 7.89
CA LEU A 208 -21.76 12.84 7.59
C LEU A 208 -21.21 11.49 8.00
N LEU A 209 -22.07 10.68 8.58
CA LEU A 209 -21.81 9.25 8.72
C LEU A 209 -22.01 8.61 7.34
N LEU A 210 -21.02 7.86 6.87
CA LEU A 210 -21.08 7.06 5.65
C LEU A 210 -20.40 5.70 5.91
N PRO A 211 -21.09 4.72 6.50
CA PRO A 211 -20.57 3.37 6.63
C PRO A 211 -20.56 2.68 5.27
N PRO A 212 -19.57 1.84 4.92
CA PRO A 212 -19.58 1.09 3.67
C PRO A 212 -20.76 0.13 3.62
N HIS A 213 -21.49 0.13 2.51
CA HIS A 213 -22.53 -0.86 2.25
C HIS A 213 -21.89 -2.21 1.87
N PHE A 214 -22.29 -3.28 2.59
CA PHE A 214 -21.91 -4.65 2.26
C PHE A 214 -23.12 -5.36 1.65
N PRO A 215 -23.14 -5.66 0.35
CA PRO A 215 -24.28 -6.33 -0.28
C PRO A 215 -24.37 -7.79 0.17
N THR A 216 -25.59 -8.28 0.38
CA THR A 216 -25.83 -9.67 0.77
C THR A 216 -25.27 -10.64 -0.27
N ARG A 217 -24.36 -11.53 0.16
CA ARG A 217 -23.74 -12.57 -0.67
C ARG A 217 -24.37 -13.95 -0.44
N ARG A 218 -24.70 -14.25 0.81
CA ARG A 218 -25.30 -15.51 1.25
C ARG A 218 -26.33 -15.22 2.35
N PRO A 219 -27.40 -16.03 2.47
CA PRO A 219 -28.28 -15.97 3.62
C PRO A 219 -27.56 -16.46 4.88
N PHE A 220 -28.00 -15.99 6.05
CA PHE A 220 -27.56 -16.57 7.32
C PHE A 220 -28.11 -17.99 7.46
N THR A 221 -27.24 -18.94 7.78
CA THR A 221 -27.60 -20.33 8.08
C THR A 221 -26.93 -20.75 9.37
N VAL A 222 -27.68 -21.47 10.22
CA VAL A 222 -27.12 -22.06 11.44
C VAL A 222 -26.41 -23.35 11.04
N ALA A 223 -25.10 -23.42 11.28
CA ALA A 223 -24.35 -24.65 11.05
C ALA A 223 -24.82 -25.75 12.03
N GLU A 224 -24.83 -27.01 11.58
CA GLU A 224 -25.16 -28.15 12.45
C GLU A 224 -24.15 -28.30 13.61
N ARG A 225 -22.89 -27.96 13.33
CA ARG A 225 -21.78 -27.98 14.30
C ARG A 225 -20.72 -26.96 13.88
N VAL A 226 -20.10 -26.32 14.87
CA VAL A 226 -18.90 -25.51 14.62
C VAL A 226 -17.69 -26.43 14.49
N THR A 227 -17.14 -26.53 13.28
CA THR A 227 -15.96 -27.33 12.97
C THR A 227 -14.75 -26.47 12.63
N ARG A 228 -15.00 -25.30 12.04
CA ARG A 228 -13.97 -24.34 11.63
C ARG A 228 -14.37 -22.93 12.01
N ILE A 229 -13.47 -22.23 12.68
CA ILE A 229 -13.56 -20.80 12.93
C ILE A 229 -12.57 -20.05 12.04
N GLY A 230 -13.00 -18.94 11.44
CA GLY A 230 -12.20 -18.20 10.48
C GLY A 230 -11.67 -16.87 11.00
N PHE A 231 -10.44 -16.51 10.62
CA PHE A 231 -9.92 -15.15 10.67
C PHE A 231 -9.33 -14.74 9.31
N LEU A 232 -9.79 -13.62 8.77
CA LEU A 232 -9.25 -13.00 7.54
C LEU A 232 -8.48 -11.73 7.90
N GLY A 233 -7.26 -11.56 7.38
CA GLY A 233 -6.47 -10.37 7.68
C GLY A 233 -5.32 -10.06 6.74
N HIS A 234 -4.96 -8.77 6.72
CA HIS A 234 -3.74 -8.23 6.14
C HIS A 234 -2.67 -8.04 7.24
N GLY A 235 -1.39 -8.02 6.87
CA GLY A 235 -0.22 -8.06 7.77
C GLY A 235 0.11 -6.79 8.56
N ASN A 236 -0.88 -5.99 8.96
CA ASN A 236 -0.65 -4.77 9.75
C ASN A 236 -0.53 -5.03 11.27
N ASP A 237 0.04 -4.08 12.02
CA ASP A 237 0.32 -4.27 13.46
C ASP A 237 -0.92 -4.65 14.29
N PRO A 238 -2.09 -3.97 14.14
CA PRO A 238 -3.26 -4.32 14.93
C PRO A 238 -3.75 -5.75 14.68
N ASN A 239 -3.74 -6.20 13.43
CA ASN A 239 -4.13 -7.57 13.09
C ASN A 239 -3.11 -8.57 13.65
N LEU A 240 -1.81 -8.36 13.41
CA LEU A 240 -0.75 -9.27 13.85
C LEU A 240 -0.71 -9.42 15.37
N PHE A 241 -0.81 -8.30 16.09
CA PHE A 241 -0.88 -8.30 17.55
C PHE A 241 -2.08 -9.11 18.06
N SER A 242 -3.26 -8.84 17.51
CA SER A 242 -4.52 -9.43 17.95
C SER A 242 -4.60 -10.92 17.63
N ILE A 243 -4.34 -11.31 16.37
CA ILE A 243 -4.39 -12.71 15.97
C ILE A 243 -3.26 -13.52 16.60
N GLY A 244 -2.06 -12.94 16.76
CA GLY A 244 -0.94 -13.62 17.41
C GLY A 244 -1.23 -13.95 18.88
N ARG A 245 -1.93 -13.06 19.60
CA ARG A 245 -2.43 -13.34 20.95
C ARG A 245 -3.51 -14.43 20.94
N PHE A 246 -4.49 -14.31 20.06
CA PHE A 246 -5.59 -15.27 19.98
C PHE A 246 -5.11 -16.69 19.60
N VAL A 247 -4.16 -16.82 18.67
CA VAL A 247 -3.56 -18.11 18.29
C VAL A 247 -2.90 -18.80 19.48
N ARG A 248 -2.13 -18.07 20.29
CA ARG A 248 -1.51 -18.62 21.51
C ARG A 248 -2.56 -19.09 22.52
N THR A 249 -3.55 -18.25 22.77
CA THR A 249 -4.70 -18.59 23.64
C THR A 249 -5.47 -19.81 23.12
N TRP A 250 -5.71 -19.89 21.81
CA TRP A 250 -6.46 -20.99 21.19
C TRP A 250 -5.72 -22.32 21.28
N ALA A 251 -4.40 -22.31 21.03
CA ALA A 251 -3.57 -23.52 20.97
C ALA A 251 -3.23 -24.12 22.35
N GLN A 252 -3.21 -23.32 23.43
CA GLN A 252 -2.68 -23.73 24.74
C GLN A 252 -3.32 -25.00 25.33
N ASP A 253 -4.59 -25.28 25.05
CA ASP A 253 -5.35 -26.43 25.56
C ASP A 253 -6.23 -27.08 24.47
N TRP A 254 -5.83 -26.94 23.20
CA TRP A 254 -6.61 -27.49 22.10
C TRP A 254 -6.62 -29.03 22.14
N THR A 255 -7.78 -29.63 21.85
CA THR A 255 -7.97 -31.09 21.84
C THR A 255 -8.74 -31.52 20.59
N PRO A 256 -8.52 -32.76 20.08
CA PRO A 256 -9.34 -33.33 19.02
C PRO A 256 -10.84 -33.22 19.35
N GLY A 257 -11.63 -32.75 18.40
CA GLY A 257 -13.07 -32.47 18.56
C GLY A 257 -13.41 -31.01 18.84
N ARG A 258 -12.44 -30.16 19.19
CA ARG A 258 -12.63 -28.69 19.16
C ARG A 258 -12.52 -28.16 17.72
N PRO A 259 -13.12 -26.99 17.42
CA PRO A 259 -12.98 -26.38 16.11
C PRO A 259 -11.52 -26.13 15.71
N GLU A 260 -11.24 -26.14 14.41
CA GLU A 260 -9.99 -25.67 13.83
C GLU A 260 -10.05 -24.16 13.59
N LEU A 261 -9.01 -23.42 13.96
CA LEU A 261 -8.83 -22.01 13.57
C LEU A 261 -8.16 -21.94 12.20
N VAL A 262 -8.88 -21.46 11.19
CA VAL A 262 -8.37 -21.22 9.85
C VAL A 262 -8.07 -19.72 9.66
N ILE A 263 -6.85 -19.41 9.25
CA ILE A 263 -6.38 -18.04 9.04
C ILE A 263 -6.06 -17.85 7.57
N ALA A 264 -6.60 -16.81 6.95
CA ALA A 264 -6.38 -16.48 5.55
C ALA A 264 -5.91 -15.03 5.35
N GLY A 265 -5.29 -14.79 4.20
CA GLY A 265 -4.78 -13.50 3.75
C GLY A 265 -3.26 -13.39 3.84
N GLU A 266 -2.73 -12.24 3.41
CA GLU A 266 -1.29 -11.96 3.44
C GLU A 266 -0.68 -12.11 4.84
N ILE A 267 -1.49 -11.89 5.89
CA ILE A 267 -1.06 -12.01 7.29
C ILE A 267 -0.38 -13.36 7.60
N CYS A 268 -0.74 -14.43 6.90
CA CYS A 268 -0.11 -15.75 7.06
C CYS A 268 1.41 -15.72 6.84
N ARG A 269 1.93 -14.80 5.99
CA ARG A 269 3.37 -14.65 5.75
C ARG A 269 4.14 -14.26 7.02
N SER A 270 3.50 -13.48 7.89
CA SER A 270 4.06 -13.01 9.17
C SER A 270 3.75 -13.94 10.34
N LEU A 271 2.97 -15.00 10.12
CA LEU A 271 2.59 -16.00 11.12
C LEU A 271 3.27 -17.36 10.88
N ARG A 272 4.34 -17.42 10.09
CA ARG A 272 5.05 -18.68 9.84
C ARG A 272 5.52 -19.31 11.15
N GLY A 273 5.30 -20.62 11.29
CA GLY A 273 5.68 -21.39 12.48
C GLY A 273 4.66 -21.40 13.61
N VAL A 274 3.49 -20.76 13.45
CA VAL A 274 2.38 -20.87 14.43
C VAL A 274 1.41 -22.02 14.12
N GLU A 275 1.61 -22.72 13.00
CA GLU A 275 0.81 -23.88 12.62
C GLU A 275 0.99 -25.03 13.61
N GLY A 276 -0.09 -25.74 13.90
CA GLY A 276 -0.09 -26.80 14.89
C GLY A 276 -1.49 -27.37 15.12
N PRO A 277 -1.67 -28.22 16.14
CA PRO A 277 -2.96 -28.78 16.48
C PRO A 277 -4.01 -27.67 16.68
N GLY A 278 -5.02 -27.64 15.80
CA GLY A 278 -6.12 -26.68 15.86
C GLY A 278 -5.88 -25.32 15.18
N VAL A 279 -4.76 -25.10 14.48
CA VAL A 279 -4.47 -23.87 13.74
C VAL A 279 -3.92 -24.18 12.35
N ARG A 280 -4.56 -23.64 11.30
CA ARG A 280 -4.19 -23.83 9.90
C ARG A 280 -4.08 -22.50 9.16
N LEU A 281 -2.97 -22.29 8.43
CA LEU A 281 -2.78 -21.11 7.59
C LEU A 281 -3.15 -21.45 6.13
N LEU A 282 -4.08 -20.70 5.56
CA LEU A 282 -4.51 -20.87 4.16
C LEU A 282 -3.68 -20.05 3.18
N GLY A 283 -2.97 -19.03 3.67
CA GLY A 283 -2.24 -18.10 2.81
C GLY A 283 -3.17 -17.12 2.07
N TYR A 284 -2.67 -16.58 0.97
CA TYR A 284 -3.45 -15.71 0.09
C TYR A 284 -4.45 -16.55 -0.72
N LEU A 285 -5.69 -16.07 -0.83
CA LEU A 285 -6.76 -16.72 -1.58
C LEU A 285 -7.23 -15.81 -2.70
N ASP A 286 -7.46 -16.36 -3.88
CA ASP A 286 -7.92 -15.61 -5.06
C ASP A 286 -9.38 -15.16 -4.92
N ARG A 287 -10.18 -15.91 -4.15
CA ARG A 287 -11.61 -15.70 -3.96
C ARG A 287 -11.95 -15.70 -2.48
N LEU A 288 -12.68 -14.68 -2.03
CA LEU A 288 -13.15 -14.59 -0.65
C LEU A 288 -14.18 -15.68 -0.33
N GLU A 289 -14.94 -16.12 -1.34
CA GLU A 289 -15.90 -17.21 -1.23
C GLU A 289 -15.23 -18.49 -0.69
N ASP A 290 -14.02 -18.81 -1.16
CA ASP A 290 -13.28 -20.01 -0.75
C ASP A 290 -12.92 -20.02 0.75
N PHE A 291 -12.84 -18.82 1.35
CA PHE A 291 -12.65 -18.67 2.79
C PHE A 291 -13.98 -18.75 3.54
N TYR A 292 -14.96 -17.94 3.16
CA TYR A 292 -16.22 -17.84 3.89
C TYR A 292 -17.11 -19.07 3.73
N ASP A 293 -17.03 -19.81 2.62
CA ASP A 293 -17.84 -21.01 2.40
C ASP A 293 -17.40 -22.20 3.28
N GLN A 294 -16.13 -22.21 3.76
CA GLN A 294 -15.61 -23.27 4.63
C GLN A 294 -15.58 -22.93 6.12
N ALA A 295 -15.89 -21.69 6.51
CA ALA A 295 -15.90 -21.24 7.90
C ALA A 295 -17.33 -21.29 8.47
N ASP A 296 -17.51 -21.96 9.61
CA ASP A 296 -18.82 -22.05 10.28
C ASP A 296 -19.11 -20.78 11.10
N LEU A 297 -18.04 -20.12 11.56
CA LEU A 297 -18.09 -18.92 12.41
C LEU A 297 -16.84 -18.07 12.18
N ILE A 298 -16.96 -16.76 12.24
CA ILE A 298 -15.83 -15.84 12.10
C ILE A 298 -15.46 -15.22 13.45
N VAL A 299 -14.17 -15.16 13.74
CA VAL A 299 -13.65 -14.50 14.94
C VAL A 299 -13.04 -13.14 14.63
N ALA A 300 -13.36 -12.14 15.44
CA ALA A 300 -12.77 -10.79 15.40
C ALA A 300 -12.12 -10.43 16.75
N PRO A 301 -11.01 -11.08 17.14
CA PRO A 301 -10.39 -10.94 18.46
C PRO A 301 -9.52 -9.68 18.59
N MET A 302 -9.98 -8.54 18.08
CA MET A 302 -9.16 -7.33 17.98
C MET A 302 -8.88 -6.73 19.36
N LEU A 303 -7.61 -6.51 19.71
CA LEU A 303 -7.21 -5.94 21.00
C LEU A 303 -6.73 -4.49 20.89
N MET A 304 -6.53 -4.02 19.66
CA MET A 304 -6.14 -2.66 19.33
C MET A 304 -6.56 -2.34 17.89
N GLY A 305 -6.44 -1.08 17.51
CA GLY A 305 -6.71 -0.57 16.16
C GLY A 305 -7.99 0.26 16.06
N SER A 306 -7.94 1.26 15.19
CA SER A 306 -9.05 2.16 14.85
C SER A 306 -9.82 1.68 13.61
N GLY A 307 -10.89 2.40 13.26
CA GLY A 307 -11.63 2.24 12.02
C GLY A 307 -12.55 1.01 12.01
N LEU A 308 -13.32 0.88 10.93
CA LEU A 308 -14.26 -0.23 10.75
C LEU A 308 -13.54 -1.51 10.28
N LYS A 309 -13.85 -2.63 10.92
CA LYS A 309 -13.19 -3.90 10.67
C LYS A 309 -13.89 -4.57 9.49
N MET A 310 -13.44 -4.30 8.26
CA MET A 310 -14.08 -4.78 7.02
C MET A 310 -14.38 -6.28 7.03
N LYS A 311 -13.49 -7.10 7.62
CA LYS A 311 -13.67 -8.55 7.79
C LYS A 311 -14.97 -8.96 8.51
N VAL A 312 -15.49 -8.11 9.40
CA VAL A 312 -16.77 -8.31 10.10
C VAL A 312 -17.92 -8.06 9.15
N GLY A 313 -17.94 -6.92 8.47
CA GLY A 313 -18.97 -6.60 7.47
C GLY A 313 -19.01 -7.62 6.32
N GLU A 314 -17.84 -8.08 5.88
CA GLU A 314 -17.71 -9.17 4.90
C GLU A 314 -18.29 -10.48 5.45
N ALA A 315 -17.89 -10.92 6.65
CA ALA A 315 -18.43 -12.12 7.28
C ALA A 315 -19.97 -12.11 7.37
N LEU A 316 -20.53 -10.98 7.83
CA LEU A 316 -21.97 -10.79 7.93
C LEU A 316 -22.65 -10.84 6.56
N SER A 317 -22.05 -10.24 5.54
CA SER A 317 -22.58 -10.31 4.16
C SER A 317 -22.59 -11.73 3.58
N PHE A 318 -21.69 -12.59 4.06
CA PHE A 318 -21.62 -14.02 3.74
C PHE A 318 -22.47 -14.88 4.69
N GLY A 319 -23.34 -14.28 5.50
CA GLY A 319 -24.24 -14.99 6.38
C GLY A 319 -23.54 -15.75 7.51
N ARG A 320 -22.30 -15.38 7.85
CA ARG A 320 -21.51 -16.06 8.88
C ARG A 320 -21.70 -15.39 10.24
N PRO A 321 -21.98 -16.16 11.31
CA PRO A 321 -22.01 -15.60 12.66
C PRO A 321 -20.62 -15.08 13.03
N VAL A 322 -20.59 -13.96 13.75
CA VAL A 322 -19.35 -13.34 14.23
C VAL A 322 -19.29 -13.42 15.76
N ILE A 323 -18.14 -13.78 16.29
CA ILE A 323 -17.79 -13.60 17.71
C ILE A 323 -16.54 -12.73 17.77
N GLY A 324 -16.54 -11.72 18.61
CA GLY A 324 -15.41 -10.81 18.66
C GLY A 324 -15.39 -9.92 19.88
N THR A 325 -14.33 -9.13 19.96
CA THR A 325 -14.19 -8.14 21.01
C THR A 325 -15.02 -6.90 20.72
N GLU A 326 -15.29 -6.09 21.74
CA GLU A 326 -15.94 -4.79 21.55
C GLU A 326 -15.20 -3.89 20.55
N ILE A 327 -13.86 -3.87 20.61
CA ILE A 327 -13.01 -3.19 19.62
C ILE A 327 -13.17 -3.80 18.22
N GLY A 328 -13.29 -5.12 18.12
CA GLY A 328 -13.43 -5.83 16.84
C GLY A 328 -14.74 -5.52 16.12
N LEU A 329 -15.80 -5.19 16.85
CA LEU A 329 -17.14 -4.90 16.31
C LEU A 329 -17.52 -3.42 16.44
N GLU A 330 -16.56 -2.55 16.76
CA GLU A 330 -16.74 -1.11 16.73
C GLU A 330 -17.27 -0.64 15.37
N GLY A 331 -18.29 0.23 15.38
CA GLY A 331 -18.99 0.70 14.18
C GLY A 331 -20.15 -0.18 13.71
N PHE A 332 -20.38 -1.34 14.33
CA PHE A 332 -21.53 -2.22 14.04
C PHE A 332 -22.63 -2.19 15.12
N GLU A 333 -22.47 -1.37 16.16
CA GLU A 333 -23.42 -1.21 17.28
C GLU A 333 -23.93 -2.55 17.85
N PRO A 334 -23.00 -3.42 18.30
CA PRO A 334 -23.37 -4.75 18.77
C PRO A 334 -24.15 -4.72 20.08
N THR A 335 -25.15 -5.60 20.19
CA THR A 335 -25.97 -5.76 21.40
C THR A 335 -25.77 -7.10 22.10
N GLU A 336 -25.22 -8.10 21.40
CA GLU A 336 -25.01 -9.47 21.92
C GLU A 336 -23.69 -9.58 22.70
N ALA A 337 -23.65 -10.39 23.77
CA ALA A 337 -22.45 -10.54 24.58
C ALA A 337 -21.28 -11.18 23.81
N ALA A 338 -21.59 -12.10 22.89
CA ALA A 338 -20.62 -12.73 22.00
C ALA A 338 -19.97 -11.75 21.00
N HIS A 339 -20.57 -10.57 20.81
CA HIS A 339 -20.05 -9.50 19.97
C HIS A 339 -19.20 -8.48 20.74
N ARG A 340 -19.16 -8.58 22.06
CA ARG A 340 -18.54 -7.60 22.97
C ARG A 340 -17.60 -8.26 23.98
N CYS A 341 -16.88 -9.30 23.55
CA CYS A 341 -15.89 -9.95 24.40
C CYS A 341 -14.81 -8.95 24.83
N ARG A 342 -14.31 -9.08 26.06
CA ARG A 342 -13.32 -8.14 26.59
C ARG A 342 -11.89 -8.39 26.06
N ASP A 343 -11.56 -9.64 25.75
CA ASP A 343 -10.22 -10.09 25.42
C ASP A 343 -10.24 -11.41 24.61
N ALA A 344 -9.05 -11.91 24.25
CA ALA A 344 -8.89 -13.15 23.49
C ALA A 344 -9.42 -14.40 24.22
N GLU A 345 -9.32 -14.45 25.56
CA GLU A 345 -9.82 -15.57 26.37
C GLU A 345 -11.34 -15.60 26.37
N ALA A 346 -11.99 -14.45 26.48
CA ALA A 346 -13.44 -14.32 26.39
C ALA A 346 -13.96 -14.71 25.00
N VAL A 347 -13.26 -14.34 23.92
CA VAL A 347 -13.60 -14.80 22.56
C VAL A 347 -13.51 -16.31 22.46
N LYS A 348 -12.43 -16.92 22.95
CA LYS A 348 -12.27 -18.39 22.96
C LYS A 348 -13.38 -19.07 23.77
N ALA A 349 -13.69 -18.56 24.96
CA ALA A 349 -14.76 -19.10 25.81
C ALA A 349 -16.13 -19.04 25.11
N ALA A 350 -16.44 -17.92 24.46
CA ALA A 350 -17.68 -17.77 23.68
C ALA A 350 -17.75 -18.75 22.50
N VAL A 351 -16.65 -18.92 21.76
CA VAL A 351 -16.58 -19.92 20.67
C VAL A 351 -16.80 -21.34 21.20
N LEU A 352 -16.16 -21.72 22.32
CA LEU A 352 -16.31 -23.05 22.89
C LEU A 352 -17.71 -23.29 23.46
N ALA A 353 -18.38 -22.24 23.95
CA ALA A 353 -19.77 -22.32 24.40
C ALA A 353 -20.71 -22.62 23.22
N VAL A 354 -20.63 -21.85 22.12
CA VAL A 354 -21.48 -22.10 20.93
C VAL A 354 -21.15 -23.41 20.21
N ALA A 355 -19.90 -23.88 20.28
CA ALA A 355 -19.52 -25.16 19.69
C ALA A 355 -20.13 -26.37 20.41
N ARG A 356 -20.58 -26.19 21.66
CA ARG A 356 -21.18 -27.25 22.51
C ARG A 356 -22.70 -27.15 22.61
N ASP A 357 -23.29 -26.02 22.24
CA ASP A 357 -24.71 -25.72 22.39
C ASP A 357 -25.27 -25.16 21.07
N ALA A 358 -26.10 -25.97 20.40
CA ALA A 358 -26.74 -25.61 19.15
C ALA A 358 -27.71 -24.42 19.30
N GLU A 359 -28.35 -24.27 20.46
CA GLU A 359 -29.21 -23.11 20.71
C GLU A 359 -28.38 -21.84 20.90
N ALA A 360 -27.23 -21.93 21.58
CA ALA A 360 -26.29 -20.80 21.67
C ALA A 360 -25.77 -20.39 20.29
N LEU A 361 -25.46 -21.35 19.42
CA LEU A 361 -25.07 -21.07 18.04
C LEU A 361 -26.21 -20.41 17.24
N ALA A 362 -27.44 -20.89 17.39
CA ALA A 362 -28.61 -20.29 16.75
C ALA A 362 -28.84 -18.85 17.22
N ARG A 363 -28.72 -18.58 18.54
CA ARG A 363 -28.83 -17.24 19.12
C ARG A 363 -27.77 -16.27 18.56
N VAL A 364 -26.50 -16.69 18.50
CA VAL A 364 -25.42 -15.85 17.96
C VAL A 364 -25.59 -15.61 16.46
N THR A 365 -26.07 -16.62 15.72
CA THR A 365 -26.39 -16.48 14.29
C THR A 365 -27.52 -15.47 14.07
N GLN A 366 -28.62 -15.56 14.82
CA GLN A 366 -29.73 -14.62 14.75
C GLN A 366 -29.31 -13.20 15.16
N ALA A 367 -28.51 -13.07 16.22
CA ALA A 367 -27.99 -11.78 16.65
C ALA A 367 -27.09 -11.14 15.58
N SER A 368 -26.26 -11.95 14.90
CA SER A 368 -25.41 -11.49 13.80
C SER A 368 -26.25 -11.04 12.58
N ALA A 369 -27.31 -11.78 12.24
CA ALA A 369 -28.24 -11.39 11.18
C ALA A 369 -28.95 -10.06 11.48
N ALA A 370 -29.48 -9.90 12.70
CA ALA A 370 -30.15 -8.67 13.13
C ALA A 370 -29.19 -7.47 13.17
N LEU A 371 -27.94 -7.68 13.59
CA LEU A 371 -26.90 -6.66 13.55
C LEU A 371 -26.59 -6.24 12.11
N TYR A 372 -26.45 -7.20 11.20
CA TYR A 372 -26.21 -6.93 9.78
C TYR A 372 -27.34 -6.13 9.14
N GLU A 373 -28.60 -6.46 9.43
CA GLU A 373 -29.77 -5.76 8.90
C GLU A 373 -29.80 -4.29 9.35
N ARG A 374 -29.63 -4.02 10.65
CA ARG A 374 -29.57 -2.65 11.19
C ARG A 374 -28.42 -1.84 10.58
N TYR A 375 -27.24 -2.47 10.48
CA TYR A 375 -26.08 -1.85 9.85
C TYR A 375 -26.36 -1.52 8.37
N ALA A 376 -26.95 -2.45 7.62
CA ALA A 376 -27.25 -2.27 6.20
C ALA A 376 -28.26 -1.13 5.97
N GLN A 377 -29.30 -1.02 6.80
CA GLN A 377 -30.25 0.09 6.77
C GLN A 377 -29.55 1.43 7.00
N THR A 378 -28.68 1.51 8.00
CA THR A 378 -27.89 2.71 8.30
C THR A 378 -26.98 3.09 7.14
N ALA A 379 -26.28 2.13 6.55
CA ALA A 379 -25.38 2.36 5.42
C ALA A 379 -26.14 2.84 4.16
N LEU A 380 -27.30 2.25 3.86
CA LEU A 380 -28.12 2.66 2.71
C LEU A 380 -28.74 4.05 2.90
N ALA A 381 -29.19 4.39 4.11
CA ALA A 381 -29.70 5.72 4.41
C ALA A 381 -28.61 6.79 4.28
N ALA A 382 -27.43 6.52 4.83
CA ALA A 382 -26.26 7.39 4.70
C ALA A 382 -25.82 7.59 3.24
N GLU A 383 -25.81 6.52 2.45
CA GLU A 383 -25.53 6.59 1.01
C GLU A 383 -26.56 7.46 0.29
N ALA A 384 -27.85 7.28 0.56
CA ALA A 384 -28.91 8.09 -0.03
C ALA A 384 -28.77 9.59 0.34
N GLU A 385 -28.38 9.90 1.58
CA GLU A 385 -28.12 11.28 2.01
C GLU A 385 -26.96 11.90 1.23
N LEU A 386 -25.83 11.18 1.10
CA LEU A 386 -24.68 11.67 0.31
C LEU A 386 -25.07 11.95 -1.15
N ILE A 387 -25.76 11.00 -1.79
CA ILE A 387 -26.21 11.16 -3.19
C ILE A 387 -27.15 12.36 -3.33
N GLY A 388 -28.11 12.53 -2.40
CA GLY A 388 -29.01 13.67 -2.40
C GLY A 388 -28.29 15.02 -2.30
N LEU A 389 -27.20 15.10 -1.54
CA LEU A 389 -26.39 16.31 -1.43
C LEU A 389 -25.59 16.61 -2.70
N LEU A 390 -25.03 15.57 -3.31
CA LEU A 390 -24.32 15.71 -4.59
C LEU A 390 -25.28 16.16 -5.70
N ASP A 391 -26.50 15.62 -5.73
CA ASP A 391 -27.55 16.01 -6.68
C ASP A 391 -28.06 17.44 -6.45
N ALA A 392 -28.22 17.84 -5.18
CA ALA A 392 -28.59 19.21 -4.84
C ALA A 392 -27.52 20.23 -5.26
N HIS A 393 -26.23 19.90 -5.06
CA HIS A 393 -25.12 20.73 -5.54
C HIS A 393 -25.08 20.83 -7.06
N HIS A 394 -25.41 19.74 -7.76
CA HIS A 394 -25.40 19.72 -9.21
C HIS A 394 -26.56 20.49 -9.84
N SER A 395 -27.75 20.48 -9.23
CA SER A 395 -28.97 21.10 -9.78
C SER A 395 -28.88 22.62 -10.01
N GLY A 396 -27.80 23.27 -9.57
CA GLY A 396 -27.48 24.69 -9.84
C GLY A 396 -26.41 24.93 -10.92
N ARG A 397 -25.91 23.90 -11.62
CA ARG A 397 -24.86 24.01 -12.65
C ARG A 397 -25.37 23.55 -14.00
N VAL A 398 -25.10 24.32 -15.07
CA VAL A 398 -25.34 23.89 -16.45
C VAL A 398 -24.27 22.85 -16.82
N PRO A 399 -24.62 21.58 -17.09
CA PRO A 399 -23.64 20.59 -17.51
C PRO A 399 -23.12 20.97 -18.92
N PRO A 400 -21.81 21.10 -19.13
CA PRO A 400 -21.27 21.10 -20.49
C PRO A 400 -21.43 19.70 -21.07
N SER A 401 -21.56 19.61 -22.40
CA SER A 401 -21.69 18.34 -23.11
C SER A 401 -20.57 17.37 -22.68
N PRO A 402 -20.90 16.10 -22.34
CA PRO A 402 -19.88 15.13 -22.00
C PRO A 402 -18.89 15.05 -23.16
N ARG A 403 -17.58 15.19 -22.87
CA ARG A 403 -16.59 14.79 -23.88
C ARG A 403 -16.80 13.29 -24.13
N PRO A 404 -17.05 12.87 -25.39
CA PRO A 404 -17.15 11.46 -25.71
C PRO A 404 -15.87 10.76 -25.25
N ARG A 405 -16.01 9.50 -24.82
CA ARG A 405 -14.86 8.62 -24.61
C ARG A 405 -13.96 8.75 -25.85
N GLU A 406 -12.65 8.90 -25.67
CA GLU A 406 -11.73 8.53 -26.74
C GLU A 406 -11.99 7.04 -27.01
N GLU A 407 -12.74 6.74 -28.07
CA GLU A 407 -13.14 5.37 -28.47
C GLU A 407 -11.95 4.51 -28.93
N ASP A 408 -10.73 5.05 -28.87
CA ASP A 408 -9.49 4.41 -29.35
C ASP A 408 -8.64 3.81 -28.22
N ARG A 409 -9.25 3.38 -27.13
CA ARG A 409 -8.58 2.51 -26.15
C ARG A 409 -8.84 1.06 -26.51
N ASP A 410 -8.24 0.63 -27.61
CA ASP A 410 -8.00 -0.78 -27.89
C ASP A 410 -7.47 -1.44 -26.61
N ASP A 411 -7.93 -2.68 -26.40
CA ASP A 411 -7.54 -3.64 -25.37
C ASP A 411 -6.06 -4.08 -25.53
N ARG A 412 -5.13 -3.12 -25.69
CA ARG A 412 -3.69 -3.37 -25.83
C ARG A 412 -3.09 -3.65 -24.46
N GLY A 413 -3.40 -4.85 -23.95
CA GLY A 413 -2.81 -5.42 -22.76
C GLY A 413 -1.29 -5.57 -22.80
N ILE A 414 -0.62 -5.22 -23.91
CA ILE A 414 0.84 -5.17 -24.06
C ILE A 414 1.16 -3.99 -24.99
N GLY A 415 1.75 -2.92 -24.46
CA GLY A 415 2.36 -1.86 -25.28
C GLY A 415 3.73 -2.28 -25.79
N ALA A 416 4.34 -1.44 -26.64
CA ALA A 416 5.58 -1.75 -27.35
C ALA A 416 6.64 -2.47 -26.50
N THR A 417 7.10 -3.62 -27.02
CA THR A 417 8.15 -4.44 -26.43
C THR A 417 9.42 -4.27 -27.24
N SER A 418 10.56 -4.08 -26.58
CA SER A 418 11.87 -4.14 -27.22
C SER A 418 12.82 -4.99 -26.37
N ALA A 419 13.70 -5.72 -27.03
CA ALA A 419 14.69 -6.55 -26.38
C ALA A 419 16.09 -6.19 -26.89
N THR A 420 17.01 -5.98 -25.96
CA THR A 420 18.44 -5.79 -26.25
C THR A 420 19.23 -6.95 -25.64
N ARG A 421 20.22 -7.44 -26.38
CA ARG A 421 21.03 -8.60 -25.99
C ARG A 421 22.50 -8.19 -25.88
N GLY A 422 23.18 -8.68 -24.85
CA GLY A 422 24.61 -8.44 -24.68
C GLY A 422 25.14 -8.95 -23.35
N ALA A 423 26.43 -9.28 -23.32
CA ALA A 423 27.15 -9.71 -22.11
C ALA A 423 26.44 -10.82 -21.29
N GLY A 424 25.83 -11.80 -21.95
CA GLY A 424 25.15 -12.93 -21.29
C GLY A 424 23.73 -12.62 -20.80
N LEU A 425 23.16 -11.47 -21.17
CA LEU A 425 21.83 -11.02 -20.77
C LEU A 425 20.95 -10.70 -21.98
N VAL A 426 19.65 -10.91 -21.79
CA VAL A 426 18.59 -10.25 -22.56
C VAL A 426 17.84 -9.33 -21.62
N LEU A 427 17.83 -8.04 -21.94
CA LEU A 427 16.99 -7.04 -21.29
C LEU A 427 15.80 -6.74 -22.20
N THR A 428 14.60 -6.93 -21.66
CA THR A 428 13.35 -6.64 -22.37
C THR A 428 12.61 -5.56 -21.60
N TYR A 429 12.10 -4.53 -22.28
CA TYR A 429 11.12 -3.65 -21.66
C TYR A 429 9.72 -3.88 -22.23
N GLU A 430 8.72 -3.70 -21.37
CA GLU A 430 7.30 -3.70 -21.70
C GLU A 430 6.69 -2.40 -21.20
N THR A 431 5.85 -1.75 -22.00
CA THR A 431 5.01 -0.64 -21.52
C THR A 431 3.57 -1.14 -21.37
N SER A 432 3.04 -1.28 -20.15
CA SER A 432 1.67 -1.78 -19.96
C SER A 432 0.99 -1.31 -18.68
N THR A 433 -0.33 -1.53 -18.59
CA THR A 433 -1.15 -1.27 -17.40
C THR A 433 -1.29 -2.50 -16.50
N ARG A 434 -0.69 -3.64 -16.89
CA ARG A 434 -0.73 -4.90 -16.13
C ARG A 434 -0.11 -4.69 -14.75
N SER A 435 -0.63 -5.39 -13.73
CA SER A 435 0.02 -5.49 -12.41
C SER A 435 0.88 -6.74 -12.31
N LEU A 436 1.90 -6.69 -11.45
CA LEU A 436 2.56 -7.84 -10.83
C LEU A 436 2.83 -9.05 -11.75
N PRO A 437 3.84 -8.94 -12.61
CA PRO A 437 4.70 -10.09 -12.83
C PRO A 437 6.07 -9.79 -12.21
N ALA A 438 6.31 -10.33 -11.02
CA ALA A 438 7.67 -10.47 -10.47
C ALA A 438 8.60 -11.21 -11.45
N SER A 439 7.98 -12.06 -12.28
CA SER A 439 8.57 -12.71 -13.41
C SER A 439 7.52 -12.89 -14.50
N GLU A 440 7.91 -12.71 -15.76
CA GLU A 440 7.14 -13.12 -16.92
C GLU A 440 7.81 -14.33 -17.58
N PRO A 441 7.08 -15.40 -17.95
CA PRO A 441 7.67 -16.57 -18.60
C PRO A 441 8.49 -16.22 -19.85
N GLU A 442 8.07 -15.20 -20.61
CA GLU A 442 8.73 -14.77 -21.84
C GLU A 442 9.91 -13.80 -21.59
N TYR A 443 9.78 -12.89 -20.61
CA TYR A 443 10.72 -11.78 -20.43
C TYR A 443 11.74 -12.01 -19.31
N GLY A 444 11.48 -12.95 -18.39
CA GLY A 444 12.33 -13.24 -17.25
C GLY A 444 11.90 -12.49 -15.99
N VAL A 445 12.88 -12.14 -15.15
CA VAL A 445 12.66 -11.53 -13.82
C VAL A 445 12.54 -10.01 -13.97
N LEU A 446 11.60 -9.38 -13.26
CA LEU A 446 11.50 -7.92 -13.20
C LEU A 446 12.77 -7.32 -12.56
N VAL A 447 13.37 -6.33 -13.21
CA VAL A 447 14.62 -5.69 -12.73
C VAL A 447 14.47 -4.21 -12.42
N ALA A 448 13.61 -3.49 -13.13
CA ALA A 448 13.36 -2.09 -12.87
C ALA A 448 12.01 -1.63 -13.42
N THR A 449 11.49 -0.53 -12.89
CA THR A 449 10.35 0.22 -13.43
C THR A 449 10.75 1.68 -13.60
N GLU A 450 10.50 2.26 -14.77
CA GLU A 450 10.81 3.68 -15.02
C GLU A 450 9.93 4.61 -14.17
N ARG A 451 10.57 5.63 -13.60
CA ARG A 451 9.91 6.75 -12.93
C ARG A 451 9.57 7.82 -13.97
N ARG A 452 8.35 8.34 -13.97
CA ARG A 452 7.92 9.42 -14.86
C ARG A 452 8.12 10.77 -14.18
N SER A 453 8.72 11.71 -14.92
CA SER A 453 8.87 13.09 -14.45
C SER A 453 7.53 13.82 -14.45
N GLY A 454 7.12 14.31 -13.27
CA GLY A 454 5.92 15.11 -13.08
C GLY A 454 6.04 16.51 -13.69
N SER A 455 5.46 16.79 -14.86
CA SER A 455 5.50 18.14 -15.46
C SER A 455 4.16 18.65 -16.00
N GLY A 456 3.03 18.14 -15.49
CA GLY A 456 1.71 18.73 -15.74
C GLY A 456 1.17 18.53 -17.17
N ARG A 457 1.67 17.52 -17.90
CA ARG A 457 1.09 17.08 -19.19
C ARG A 457 0.25 15.81 -19.00
N ALA A 458 -0.79 15.62 -19.80
CA ALA A 458 -1.67 14.45 -19.70
C ALA A 458 -0.92 13.10 -19.78
N GLU A 459 0.15 13.03 -20.58
CA GLU A 459 1.01 11.85 -20.73
C GLU A 459 1.70 11.42 -19.43
N VAL A 460 2.00 12.39 -18.55
CA VAL A 460 2.72 12.17 -17.29
C VAL A 460 1.86 11.42 -16.28
N TYR A 461 0.55 11.65 -16.31
CA TYR A 461 -0.40 11.05 -15.37
C TYR A 461 -1.01 9.74 -15.90
N ARG A 462 -0.59 9.26 -17.08
CA ARG A 462 -1.07 7.98 -17.63
C ARG A 462 -0.63 6.81 -16.75
N PRO A 463 -1.49 5.79 -16.57
CA PRO A 463 -1.22 4.65 -15.67
C PRO A 463 -0.22 3.63 -16.24
N GLU A 464 0.06 3.68 -17.55
CA GLU A 464 1.03 2.81 -18.21
C GLU A 464 2.41 2.94 -17.57
N ARG A 465 3.06 1.82 -17.28
CA ARG A 465 4.43 1.82 -16.75
C ARG A 465 5.35 1.11 -17.72
N ARG A 466 6.55 1.65 -17.90
CA ARG A 466 7.62 0.93 -18.60
C ARG A 466 8.41 0.11 -17.58
N ARG A 467 8.39 -1.20 -17.76
CA ARG A 467 9.04 -2.19 -16.89
C ARG A 467 10.13 -2.90 -17.65
N TRP A 468 11.22 -3.15 -16.98
CA TRP A 468 12.40 -3.82 -17.51
C TRP A 468 12.54 -5.18 -16.87
N PHE A 469 12.72 -6.20 -17.69
CA PHE A 469 12.93 -7.59 -17.30
C PHE A 469 14.29 -8.07 -17.78
N ALA A 470 14.86 -9.02 -17.06
CA ALA A 470 16.11 -9.67 -17.44
C ALA A 470 15.97 -11.19 -17.41
N ARG A 471 16.54 -11.84 -18.43
CA ARG A 471 16.83 -13.27 -18.41
C ARG A 471 18.29 -13.55 -18.78
N PRO A 472 18.90 -14.58 -18.18
CA PRO A 472 20.21 -15.04 -18.62
C PRO A 472 20.14 -15.62 -20.03
N ASP A 473 21.15 -15.34 -20.84
CA ASP A 473 21.32 -15.91 -22.18
C ASP A 473 22.79 -16.01 -22.51
N ALA A 474 23.38 -17.19 -22.31
CA ALA A 474 24.81 -17.42 -22.53
C ALA A 474 25.23 -17.22 -24.00
N ALA A 475 24.28 -17.25 -24.95
CA ALA A 475 24.54 -17.00 -26.36
C ALA A 475 24.51 -15.50 -26.72
N ALA A 476 24.11 -14.63 -25.80
CA ALA A 476 24.10 -13.18 -26.00
C ALA A 476 25.52 -12.59 -25.96
N THR A 477 26.17 -12.57 -27.13
CA THR A 477 27.47 -11.93 -27.37
C THR A 477 27.28 -10.46 -27.78
N GLY A 478 28.18 -9.57 -27.36
CA GLY A 478 28.09 -8.14 -27.65
C GLY A 478 28.28 -7.24 -26.41
N PRO A 479 28.30 -5.90 -26.61
CA PRO A 479 28.47 -4.94 -25.53
C PRO A 479 27.31 -5.00 -24.54
N MET A 480 27.53 -4.51 -23.31
CA MET A 480 26.46 -4.39 -22.32
C MET A 480 25.31 -3.56 -22.89
N PRO A 481 24.04 -3.95 -22.69
CA PRO A 481 22.91 -3.08 -23.02
C PRO A 481 23.05 -1.72 -22.32
N ASP A 482 23.04 -0.64 -23.10
CA ASP A 482 23.05 0.72 -22.57
C ASP A 482 21.63 1.11 -22.18
N LEU A 483 21.43 1.33 -20.87
CA LEU A 483 20.16 1.80 -20.31
C LEU A 483 20.03 3.33 -20.34
N GLY A 484 21.03 4.06 -20.85
CA GLY A 484 20.98 5.50 -21.07
C GLY A 484 20.72 6.33 -19.81
N ALA A 485 19.99 7.45 -19.98
CA ALA A 485 19.66 8.40 -18.91
C ALA A 485 18.28 8.13 -18.25
N LEU A 486 17.85 6.85 -18.20
CA LEU A 486 16.58 6.49 -17.59
C LEU A 486 16.56 6.79 -16.08
N ASP A 487 15.41 7.20 -15.57
CA ASP A 487 15.14 7.30 -14.13
C ASP A 487 14.29 6.08 -13.74
N VAL A 488 14.76 5.27 -12.79
CA VAL A 488 14.18 3.95 -12.50
C VAL A 488 14.13 3.65 -11.00
N ALA A 489 13.10 2.93 -10.58
CA ALA A 489 13.09 2.19 -9.32
C ALA A 489 13.48 0.73 -9.58
N LEU A 490 14.37 0.16 -8.76
CA LEU A 490 14.85 -1.21 -8.96
C LEU A 490 13.91 -2.23 -8.30
N SER A 491 13.90 -3.45 -8.83
CA SER A 491 13.03 -4.51 -8.35
C SER A 491 13.66 -5.36 -7.23
N PRO A 492 12.97 -5.59 -6.11
CA PRO A 492 13.39 -6.49 -5.04
C PRO A 492 13.82 -7.90 -5.48
N GLU A 493 13.22 -8.48 -6.52
CA GLU A 493 13.47 -9.86 -6.97
C GLU A 493 14.93 -10.15 -7.28
N TRP A 494 15.70 -9.15 -7.74
CA TRP A 494 17.10 -9.33 -8.09
C TRP A 494 18.07 -8.61 -7.15
N VAL A 495 17.63 -7.50 -6.55
CA VAL A 495 18.43 -6.74 -5.57
C VAL A 495 18.46 -7.48 -4.23
N ARG A 496 17.29 -7.96 -3.77
CA ARG A 496 17.10 -8.53 -2.43
C ARG A 496 17.02 -10.05 -2.46
N ASP A 497 16.13 -10.59 -3.29
CA ASP A 497 15.82 -12.02 -3.31
C ASP A 497 16.82 -12.84 -4.14
N LYS A 498 17.65 -12.14 -4.94
CA LYS A 498 18.73 -12.72 -5.76
C LYS A 498 18.24 -13.86 -6.66
N ILE A 499 17.04 -13.72 -7.25
CA ILE A 499 16.45 -14.73 -8.14
C ILE A 499 17.33 -14.97 -9.39
N LEU A 500 18.01 -13.92 -9.88
CA LEU A 500 18.93 -14.03 -11.01
C LEU A 500 20.28 -14.66 -10.59
N PRO A 501 20.90 -15.52 -11.43
CA PRO A 501 22.23 -16.07 -11.17
C PRO A 501 23.31 -14.98 -11.02
N ALA A 502 24.38 -15.26 -10.27
CA ALA A 502 25.45 -14.31 -9.99
C ALA A 502 26.06 -13.64 -11.25
N PRO A 503 26.36 -14.38 -12.35
CA PRO A 503 26.87 -13.75 -13.57
C PRO A 503 25.87 -12.77 -14.21
N ALA A 504 24.58 -13.10 -14.20
CA ALA A 504 23.52 -12.24 -14.70
C ALA A 504 23.38 -10.97 -13.85
N ARG A 505 23.47 -11.10 -12.52
CA ARG A 505 23.44 -9.95 -11.59
C ARG A 505 24.65 -9.04 -11.75
N ALA A 506 25.84 -9.60 -11.95
CA ALA A 506 27.06 -8.82 -12.22
C ALA A 506 26.97 -8.06 -13.56
N ALA A 507 26.45 -8.71 -14.61
CA ALA A 507 26.19 -8.04 -15.88
C ALA A 507 25.15 -6.91 -15.73
N LEU A 508 24.06 -7.16 -15.01
CA LEU A 508 23.00 -6.18 -14.77
C LEU A 508 23.52 -4.98 -13.96
N ALA A 509 24.34 -5.22 -12.94
CA ALA A 509 24.98 -4.17 -12.15
C ALA A 509 25.86 -3.25 -13.01
N ARG A 510 26.54 -3.78 -14.04
CA ARG A 510 27.30 -2.96 -15.01
C ARG A 510 26.38 -2.09 -15.86
N ALA A 511 25.24 -2.61 -16.31
CA ALA A 511 24.25 -1.82 -17.05
C ALA A 511 23.74 -0.64 -16.20
N PHE A 512 23.36 -0.89 -14.94
CA PHE A 512 22.94 0.16 -14.00
C PHE A 512 24.08 1.10 -13.59
N ALA A 513 25.32 0.62 -13.55
CA ALA A 513 26.48 1.46 -13.23
C ALA A 513 26.71 2.58 -14.28
N GLY A 514 26.26 2.37 -15.52
CA GLY A 514 26.29 3.37 -16.59
C GLY A 514 25.21 4.45 -16.46
N MET A 515 24.14 4.18 -15.71
CA MET A 515 23.03 5.12 -15.52
C MET A 515 23.42 6.29 -14.60
N ARG A 516 22.59 7.32 -14.61
CA ARG A 516 22.72 8.43 -13.66
C ARG A 516 22.37 7.94 -12.26
N ALA A 517 23.30 8.10 -11.31
CA ALA A 517 23.04 7.77 -9.91
C ALA A 517 22.08 8.79 -9.27
N ASP A 518 21.20 8.30 -8.40
CA ASP A 518 20.30 9.07 -7.54
C ASP A 518 21.10 9.86 -6.50
N TRP A 519 22.16 9.24 -5.96
CA TRP A 519 23.11 9.90 -5.09
C TRP A 519 24.54 9.47 -5.39
N GLU A 520 25.47 10.39 -5.19
CA GLU A 520 26.89 10.17 -5.39
C GLU A 520 27.66 10.63 -4.15
N SER A 521 28.67 9.85 -3.76
CA SER A 521 29.64 10.23 -2.74
C SER A 521 31.06 9.91 -3.21
N GLU A 522 32.03 10.58 -2.62
CA GLU A 522 33.42 10.12 -2.64
C GLU A 522 33.67 9.16 -1.48
N GLY A 523 34.59 8.21 -1.68
CA GLY A 523 35.02 7.27 -0.66
C GLY A 523 36.52 6.99 -0.76
N ARG A 524 37.13 6.74 0.40
CA ARG A 524 38.54 6.39 0.53
C ARG A 524 38.69 4.98 1.06
N ILE A 525 39.56 4.20 0.43
CA ILE A 525 39.90 2.86 0.91
C ILE A 525 40.77 3.01 2.15
N VAL A 526 40.36 2.45 3.28
CA VAL A 526 41.11 2.53 4.55
C VAL A 526 41.66 1.16 4.99
N GLY A 527 41.25 0.09 4.32
CA GLY A 527 41.75 -1.26 4.55
C GLY A 527 41.42 -2.19 3.39
N ARG A 528 42.34 -3.09 3.04
CA ARG A 528 42.13 -4.03 1.94
C ARG A 528 42.88 -5.34 2.16
N THR A 529 42.21 -6.45 1.84
CA THR A 529 42.80 -7.78 1.69
C THR A 529 42.35 -8.40 0.36
N ALA A 530 42.67 -9.68 0.11
CA ALA A 530 42.23 -10.39 -1.09
C ALA A 530 40.69 -10.42 -1.23
N GLU A 531 39.95 -10.53 -0.12
CA GLU A 531 38.49 -10.72 -0.13
C GLU A 531 37.72 -9.62 0.60
N ARG A 532 38.41 -8.70 1.29
CA ARG A 532 37.78 -7.64 2.09
C ARG A 532 38.26 -6.26 1.69
N ILE A 533 37.36 -5.30 1.78
CA ILE A 533 37.64 -3.88 1.58
C ILE A 533 36.90 -3.07 2.63
N GLU A 534 37.58 -2.08 3.20
CA GLU A 534 37.03 -1.13 4.16
C GLU A 534 37.11 0.28 3.57
N ILE A 535 36.00 1.00 3.58
CA ILE A 535 35.85 2.28 2.88
C ILE A 535 35.23 3.32 3.81
N ALA A 536 35.90 4.46 3.98
CA ALA A 536 35.36 5.64 4.63
C ALA A 536 34.64 6.51 3.60
N THR A 537 33.39 6.91 3.87
CA THR A 537 32.53 7.65 2.92
C THR A 537 31.32 8.30 3.61
N LEU A 538 30.55 9.10 2.87
CA LEU A 538 29.21 9.55 3.24
C LEU A 538 28.15 8.61 2.68
N LEU A 539 27.23 8.19 3.53
CA LEU A 539 26.13 7.32 3.17
C LEU A 539 24.79 7.98 3.52
N PRO A 540 23.76 7.93 2.65
CA PRO A 540 22.42 8.38 2.99
C PRO A 540 21.96 7.77 4.31
N GLY A 541 21.39 8.57 5.22
CA GLY A 541 21.06 8.10 6.58
C GLY A 541 20.18 6.85 6.62
N VAL A 542 19.34 6.66 5.60
CA VAL A 542 18.49 5.47 5.41
C VAL A 542 19.29 4.16 5.27
N LEU A 543 20.50 4.20 4.71
CA LEU A 543 21.34 3.00 4.52
C LEU A 543 22.26 2.72 5.73
N VAL A 544 22.38 3.64 6.67
CA VAL A 544 23.29 3.52 7.82
C VAL A 544 22.77 2.53 8.86
N GLY A 545 21.44 2.46 9.03
CA GLY A 545 20.79 1.55 9.98
C GLY A 545 20.92 0.06 9.64
N GLY A 546 21.50 -0.30 8.49
CA GLY A 546 21.75 -1.69 8.09
C GLY A 546 20.51 -2.52 7.78
N SER A 547 19.31 -1.94 7.87
CA SER A 547 18.03 -2.62 7.65
C SER A 547 17.53 -2.54 6.20
N HIS A 548 18.19 -1.75 5.34
CA HIS A 548 17.83 -1.65 3.93
C HIS A 548 18.58 -2.72 3.12
N PRO A 549 17.87 -3.68 2.51
CA PRO A 549 18.50 -4.66 1.65
C PRO A 549 19.05 -3.95 0.41
N ALA A 550 20.37 -3.90 0.29
CA ALA A 550 21.08 -3.31 -0.83
C ALA A 550 21.99 -4.37 -1.47
N ALA A 551 22.04 -4.40 -2.80
CA ALA A 551 23.08 -5.13 -3.52
C ALA A 551 24.25 -4.17 -3.78
N CYS A 552 25.43 -4.51 -3.28
CA CYS A 552 26.63 -3.72 -3.48
C CYS A 552 27.53 -4.39 -4.52
N PHE A 553 27.98 -3.64 -5.51
CA PHE A 553 28.90 -4.15 -6.53
C PHE A 553 30.13 -3.26 -6.66
N LEU A 554 31.29 -3.89 -6.74
CA LEU A 554 32.52 -3.24 -7.12
C LEU A 554 32.70 -3.33 -8.63
N ILE A 555 32.82 -2.18 -9.30
CA ILE A 555 33.01 -2.11 -10.75
C ILE A 555 34.48 -1.77 -11.05
N ALA A 556 35.12 -2.60 -11.87
CA ALA A 556 36.51 -2.45 -12.28
C ALA A 556 36.66 -2.77 -13.77
N GLY A 557 36.86 -1.73 -14.60
CA GLY A 557 36.80 -1.87 -16.06
C GLY A 557 35.46 -2.46 -16.52
N ASP A 558 35.53 -3.53 -17.31
CA ASP A 558 34.36 -4.31 -17.74
C ASP A 558 33.93 -5.39 -16.73
N GLY A 559 34.56 -5.49 -15.55
CA GLY A 559 34.21 -6.46 -14.51
C GLY A 559 33.26 -5.89 -13.44
N ALA A 560 32.48 -6.77 -12.81
CA ALA A 560 31.70 -6.45 -11.61
C ALA A 560 31.76 -7.60 -10.60
N VAL A 561 32.07 -7.30 -9.35
CA VAL A 561 32.11 -8.25 -8.23
C VAL A 561 31.08 -7.85 -7.20
N GLU A 562 30.18 -8.77 -6.85
CA GLU A 562 29.21 -8.53 -5.78
C GLU A 562 29.87 -8.58 -4.41
N LEU A 563 29.58 -7.60 -3.57
CA LEU A 563 30.07 -7.47 -2.21
C LEU A 563 28.93 -7.64 -1.21
N ARG A 564 29.20 -8.39 -0.15
CA ARG A 564 28.37 -8.44 1.05
C ARG A 564 28.80 -7.34 2.02
N LEU A 565 27.88 -6.47 2.39
CA LEU A 565 28.06 -5.50 3.47
C LEU A 565 28.07 -6.24 4.82
N GLU A 566 29.21 -6.29 5.49
CA GLU A 566 29.38 -6.93 6.80
C GLU A 566 29.14 -5.96 7.95
N ARG A 567 29.50 -4.69 7.77
CA ARG A 567 29.44 -3.69 8.85
C ARG A 567 29.28 -2.27 8.30
N VAL A 568 28.47 -1.46 8.97
CA VAL A 568 28.44 0.01 8.80
C VAL A 568 28.72 0.63 10.16
N THR A 569 29.79 1.42 10.25
CA THR A 569 30.21 2.05 11.52
C THR A 569 30.12 3.57 11.38
N PRO A 570 29.21 4.26 12.11
CA PRO A 570 29.16 5.71 12.11
C PRO A 570 30.49 6.31 12.58
N LEU A 571 30.97 7.33 11.87
CA LEU A 571 32.20 8.04 12.20
C LEU A 571 31.88 9.40 12.83
N GLN A 572 32.72 9.84 13.76
CA GLN A 572 32.66 11.19 14.34
C GLN A 572 33.63 12.11 13.57
N LEU A 573 33.40 12.28 12.27
CA LEU A 573 34.22 13.12 11.40
C LEU A 573 33.61 14.53 11.25
N ARG A 574 34.46 15.56 11.23
CA ARG A 574 34.08 16.98 11.00
C ARG A 574 34.39 17.48 9.58
N GLY A 575 34.77 16.60 8.66
CA GLY A 575 35.11 16.96 7.28
C GLY A 575 33.91 16.86 6.34
N ALA A 576 33.83 17.78 5.37
CA ALA A 576 32.88 17.69 4.25
C ALA A 576 33.48 16.77 3.17
N GLU A 577 33.13 15.49 3.19
CA GLU A 577 33.28 14.66 2.00
C GLU A 577 32.23 15.09 0.96
N ALA A 578 32.54 14.97 -0.33
CA ALA A 578 31.61 15.36 -1.37
C ALA A 578 30.42 14.38 -1.42
N TYR A 579 29.21 14.92 -1.26
CA TYR A 579 27.96 14.18 -1.39
C TYR A 579 26.97 14.98 -2.23
N ALA A 580 26.31 14.32 -3.16
CA ALA A 580 25.24 14.89 -3.96
C ALA A 580 24.02 13.96 -3.95
N ASP A 581 22.89 14.44 -3.45
CA ASP A 581 21.56 13.84 -3.68
C ASP A 581 20.88 14.60 -4.82
N ARG A 582 20.57 13.88 -5.90
CA ARG A 582 19.90 14.45 -7.07
C ARG A 582 18.39 14.27 -7.02
N THR A 583 17.92 13.42 -6.13
CA THR A 583 16.50 13.12 -5.96
C THR A 583 15.82 14.14 -5.06
N GLY A 584 16.56 14.70 -4.09
CA GLY A 584 16.02 15.51 -3.01
C GLY A 584 15.14 14.71 -2.04
N ARG A 585 15.22 13.38 -2.09
CA ARG A 585 14.36 12.45 -1.35
C ARG A 585 15.09 11.74 -0.22
N LEU A 586 16.42 11.81 -0.19
CA LEU A 586 17.19 11.01 0.75
C LEU A 586 17.42 11.78 2.06
N PRO A 587 17.35 11.10 3.22
CA PRO A 587 17.77 11.70 4.48
C PRO A 587 19.22 12.18 4.39
N ALA A 588 19.55 13.21 5.17
CA ALA A 588 20.90 13.77 5.24
C ALA A 588 21.96 12.66 5.38
N PRO A 589 23.09 12.75 4.65
CA PRO A 589 24.13 11.74 4.70
C PRO A 589 24.83 11.75 6.06
N LEU A 590 25.34 10.58 6.47
CA LEU A 590 26.18 10.42 7.65
C LEU A 590 27.54 9.85 7.26
N PRO A 591 28.64 10.31 7.90
CA PRO A 591 29.96 9.74 7.69
C PRO A 591 30.03 8.35 8.31
N VAL A 592 30.53 7.38 7.54
CA VAL A 592 30.58 5.96 7.93
C VAL A 592 31.87 5.28 7.45
N SER A 593 32.26 4.21 8.14
CA SER A 593 33.15 3.17 7.62
C SER A 593 32.34 1.95 7.21
N LEU A 594 32.47 1.54 5.95
CA LEU A 594 31.84 0.37 5.33
C LEU A 594 32.81 -0.80 5.32
N GLY A 595 32.46 -1.89 6.00
CA GLY A 595 33.17 -3.17 5.89
C GLY A 595 32.49 -4.10 4.89
N LEU A 596 33.17 -4.44 3.81
CA LEU A 596 32.63 -5.22 2.69
C LEU A 596 33.46 -6.50 2.44
N ARG A 597 32.80 -7.59 2.05
CA ARG A 597 33.42 -8.87 1.71
C ARG A 597 32.96 -9.39 0.35
N ALA A 598 33.88 -9.84 -0.49
CA ALA A 598 33.62 -10.57 -1.72
C ALA A 598 33.69 -12.09 -1.50
N ALA A 599 33.00 -12.86 -2.35
CA ALA A 599 33.16 -14.32 -2.42
C ALA A 599 34.37 -14.73 -3.30
N GLU A 600 34.82 -13.83 -4.17
CA GLU A 600 35.97 -14.00 -5.06
C GLU A 600 37.02 -12.92 -4.79
N PRO A 601 38.30 -13.13 -5.15
CA PRO A 601 39.34 -12.12 -4.98
C PRO A 601 39.00 -10.77 -5.63
N LEU A 602 39.25 -9.68 -4.91
CA LEU A 602 38.96 -8.32 -5.36
C LEU A 602 39.91 -7.88 -6.49
N PRO A 603 39.40 -7.20 -7.53
CA PRO A 603 40.20 -6.72 -8.67
C PRO A 603 41.19 -5.62 -8.26
N ALA A 604 42.40 -5.63 -8.85
CA ALA A 604 43.51 -4.78 -8.43
C ALA A 604 43.20 -3.26 -8.45
N ALA A 605 42.45 -2.77 -9.45
CA ALA A 605 42.11 -1.35 -9.62
C ALA A 605 40.59 -1.09 -9.43
N PRO A 606 40.12 -0.92 -8.18
CA PRO A 606 38.72 -0.64 -7.89
C PRO A 606 38.38 0.81 -8.25
N ALA A 607 37.52 1.03 -9.25
CA ALA A 607 37.19 2.39 -9.67
C ALA A 607 35.99 2.98 -8.90
N ARG A 608 34.97 2.16 -8.63
CA ARG A 608 33.72 2.62 -8.01
C ARG A 608 32.92 1.51 -7.36
N LEU A 609 32.21 1.85 -6.30
CA LEU A 609 31.11 1.04 -5.78
C LEU A 609 29.78 1.53 -6.33
N VAL A 610 28.89 0.58 -6.59
CA VAL A 610 27.50 0.84 -6.93
C VAL A 610 26.63 0.20 -5.86
N PHE A 611 25.81 1.02 -5.21
CA PHE A 611 24.78 0.61 -4.27
C PHE A 611 23.45 0.54 -5.01
N LEU A 612 22.88 -0.65 -5.10
CA LEU A 612 21.58 -0.85 -5.73
C LEU A 612 20.57 -1.15 -4.65
N THR A 613 19.57 -0.29 -4.55
CA THR A 613 18.43 -0.41 -3.63
C THR A 613 17.16 -0.37 -4.46
N ASP A 614 16.06 -0.91 -3.93
CA ASP A 614 14.75 -0.79 -4.56
C ASP A 614 14.34 0.67 -4.80
N ASP A 615 14.75 1.57 -3.91
CA ASP A 615 14.46 3.00 -3.98
C ASP A 615 15.51 3.83 -4.73
N GLY A 616 16.55 3.21 -5.33
CA GLY A 616 17.49 3.94 -6.18
C GLY A 616 18.91 3.37 -6.33
N ILE A 617 19.71 4.06 -7.14
CA ILE A 617 21.09 3.77 -7.51
C ILE A 617 22.02 4.77 -6.81
N GLY A 618 22.87 4.28 -5.93
CA GLY A 618 23.96 5.00 -5.30
C GLY A 618 25.30 4.72 -5.94
N ARG A 619 26.18 5.71 -5.97
CA ARG A 619 27.56 5.55 -6.44
C ARG A 619 28.55 6.11 -5.44
N ILE A 620 29.60 5.34 -5.16
CA ILE A 620 30.75 5.82 -4.40
C ILE A 620 31.96 5.77 -5.33
N ALA A 621 32.47 6.94 -5.69
CA ALA A 621 33.74 7.05 -6.41
C ALA A 621 34.87 6.75 -5.43
N LEU A 622 35.74 5.80 -5.78
CA LEU A 622 36.88 5.44 -4.94
C LEU A 622 38.10 6.20 -5.43
N ALA A 623 38.65 7.06 -4.58
CA ALA A 623 39.97 7.61 -4.85
C ALA A 623 41.01 6.50 -4.60
N GLU A 624 41.94 6.31 -5.53
CA GLU A 624 43.19 5.60 -5.23
C GLU A 624 43.93 6.43 -4.16
N ASP A 625 44.43 5.78 -3.11
CA ASP A 625 45.19 6.47 -2.08
C ASP A 625 46.31 7.30 -2.73
N ALA A 626 46.32 8.60 -2.45
CA ALA A 626 47.52 9.40 -2.60
C ALA A 626 48.50 8.97 -1.49
N ALA A 627 49.21 7.87 -1.76
CA ALA A 627 50.40 7.33 -1.09
C ALA A 627 50.31 6.98 0.41
#